data_AF-A0A4S0FZ01-F1
#
_entry.id   AF-A0A4S0FZ01-F1
#
_cell.length_a   1.000
_cell.length_b   1.000
_cell.length_c   1.000
_cell.angle_alpha   90.00
_cell.angle_beta   90.00
_cell.angle_gamma   90.00
#
_symmetry.space_group_name_H-M   'P 1'
#
loop_
_entity.id
_entity.type
_entity.pdbx_description
1 polymer ?
#
loop_
_entity_poly.entity_id
_entity_poly.type
_entity_poly.pdbx_seq_one_letter_code
_entity_poly.pdbx_strand_id
1 'polypeptide(L)'
;ILFVVLLVPMLIPRVPRKGLNAILLFVALPIVAFFLLVGGVFGLPHVETPRWGGLLVTLSLSFVGIAVSLPMGIVLALGRRSKMPIVKWLCVVFIETVRGIPLITVLFFASVMLPLFL
;
A
#
# COMPACT_ATOMS: atom_id res chain seq x y z
N ILE A 1 -8.95 6.13 14.91
CA ILE A 1 -9.19 7.28 15.81
C ILE A 1 -7.88 7.97 16.19
N LEU A 2 -6.90 7.29 16.80
CA LEU A 2 -5.59 7.86 17.16
C LEU A 2 -4.88 8.55 15.97
N PHE A 3 -4.87 7.88 14.80
CA PHE A 3 -4.33 8.43 13.56
C PHE A 3 -5.02 9.72 13.12
N VAL A 4 -6.36 9.76 13.16
CA VAL A 4 -7.15 10.95 12.79
C VAL A 4 -6.89 12.12 13.75
N VAL A 5 -6.78 11.84 15.05
CA VAL A 5 -6.50 12.85 16.09
C VAL A 5 -5.13 13.50 15.91
N LEU A 6 -4.13 12.76 15.41
CA LEU A 6 -2.80 13.29 15.12
C LEU A 6 -2.70 13.98 13.75
N LEU A 7 -3.53 13.57 12.78
CA LEU A 7 -3.50 14.09 11.41
C LEU A 7 -4.26 15.43 11.24
N VAL A 8 -5.42 15.58 11.90
CA VAL A 8 -6.25 16.80 11.82
C VAL A 8 -5.49 18.07 12.27
N PRO A 9 -4.73 18.07 13.37
CA PRO A 9 -3.91 19.22 13.78
C PRO A 9 -2.74 19.50 12.83
N MET A 10 -2.25 18.51 12.07
CA MET A 10 -1.21 18.71 11.05
C MET A 10 -1.74 19.45 9.82
N LEU A 11 -3.02 19.28 9.49
CA LEU A 11 -3.69 19.90 8.35
C LEU A 11 -4.10 21.37 8.62
N ILE A 12 -4.17 21.79 9.88
CA ILE A 12 -4.55 23.15 10.30
C ILE A 12 -3.28 24.02 10.43
N PRO A 13 -3.11 25.09 9.62
CA PRO A 13 -1.87 25.90 9.58
C PRO A 13 -1.53 26.71 10.85
N ARG A 14 -2.47 26.79 11.81
CA ARG A 14 -2.39 27.68 12.98
C ARG A 14 -1.75 27.06 14.24
N VAL A 15 -1.31 25.80 14.20
CA VAL A 15 -0.78 25.11 15.39
C VAL A 15 0.74 25.35 15.52
N PRO A 16 1.23 25.90 16.65
CA PRO A 16 2.67 26.04 16.90
C PRO A 16 3.30 24.66 17.13
N ARG A 17 4.54 24.45 16.67
CA ARG A 17 5.33 23.19 16.76
C ARG A 17 4.98 22.08 15.75
N LYS A 18 4.79 22.43 14.47
CA LYS A 18 4.63 21.49 13.34
C LYS A 18 5.65 20.33 13.32
N GLY A 19 6.90 20.58 13.69
CA GLY A 19 7.93 19.52 13.73
C GLY A 19 7.65 18.44 14.77
N LEU A 20 7.10 18.81 15.93
CA LEU A 20 6.85 17.88 17.03
C LEU A 20 5.61 17.02 16.76
N ASN A 21 4.57 17.58 16.13
CA ASN A 21 3.43 16.80 15.62
C ASN A 21 3.83 15.85 14.50
N ALA A 22 4.73 16.25 13.60
CA ALA A 22 5.26 15.35 12.56
C ALA A 22 6.07 14.18 13.17
N ILE A 23 6.90 14.45 14.19
CA ILE A 23 7.64 13.41 14.92
C ILE A 23 6.66 12.48 15.67
N LEU A 24 5.62 13.02 16.31
CA LEU A 24 4.61 12.20 16.99
C LEU A 24 3.86 11.29 16.00
N LEU A 25 3.56 11.79 14.80
CA LEU A 25 2.82 11.03 13.79
C LEU A 25 3.69 9.95 13.12
N PHE A 26 4.95 10.25 12.83
CA PHE A 26 5.85 9.29 12.16
C PHE A 26 6.59 8.34 13.09
N VAL A 27 6.80 8.71 14.37
CA VAL A 27 7.60 7.92 15.32
C VAL A 27 6.74 7.40 16.48
N ALA A 28 5.99 8.26 17.16
CA ALA A 28 5.21 7.81 18.32
C ALA A 28 4.00 6.95 17.91
N LEU A 29 3.35 7.27 16.79
CA LEU A 29 2.20 6.53 16.30
C LEU A 29 2.51 5.06 15.94
N PRO A 30 3.53 4.72 15.13
CA PRO A 30 3.82 3.31 14.84
C PRO A 30 4.23 2.53 16.09
N ILE A 31 4.93 3.17 17.03
CA ILE A 31 5.30 2.53 18.32
C ILE A 31 4.05 2.25 19.14
N VAL A 32 3.17 3.24 19.34
CA VAL A 32 1.93 3.07 20.10
C VAL A 32 0.97 2.10 19.41
N ALA A 33 0.88 2.15 18.08
CA ALA A 33 0.09 1.22 17.29
C ALA A 33 0.60 -0.22 17.44
N PHE A 34 1.92 -0.43 17.45
CA PHE A 34 2.51 -1.75 17.69
C PHE A 34 2.12 -2.30 19.07
N PHE A 35 2.28 -1.51 20.14
CA PHE A 35 1.89 -1.93 21.49
C PHE A 35 0.38 -2.20 21.62
N LEU A 36 -0.46 -1.39 20.97
CA LEU A 36 -1.92 -1.58 20.95
C LEU A 36 -2.34 -2.83 20.17
N LEU A 37 -1.66 -3.14 19.07
CA LEU A 37 -1.97 -4.30 18.23
C LEU A 37 -1.50 -5.62 18.87
N VAL A 38 -0.41 -5.63 19.66
CA VAL A 38 0.11 -6.86 20.34
C VAL A 38 -0.85 -7.29 21.44
N GLY A 39 -1.51 -6.33 22.08
CA GLY A 39 -2.35 -6.61 23.24
C GLY A 39 -1.54 -7.13 24.43
N GLY A 40 -2.12 -7.14 25.62
CA GLY A 40 -1.43 -7.49 26.87
C GLY A 40 -1.04 -6.29 27.76
N VAL A 41 -1.23 -5.06 27.29
CA VAL A 41 -1.14 -3.83 28.11
C VAL A 41 -2.55 -3.20 28.18
N PHE A 42 -2.92 -2.59 29.31
CA PHE A 42 -4.26 -2.00 29.55
C PHE A 42 -5.46 -2.99 29.60
N GLY A 43 -5.22 -4.28 29.90
CA GLY A 43 -6.31 -5.28 29.98
C GLY A 43 -6.82 -5.76 28.62
N LEU A 44 -6.10 -5.46 27.54
CA LEU A 44 -6.40 -5.95 26.19
C LEU A 44 -5.99 -7.43 26.04
N PRO A 45 -6.81 -8.27 25.37
CA PRO A 45 -6.44 -9.66 25.09
C PRO A 45 -5.20 -9.69 24.19
N HIS A 46 -4.26 -10.58 24.51
CA HIS A 46 -3.06 -10.78 23.70
C HIS A 46 -3.45 -11.35 22.33
N VAL A 47 -2.95 -10.72 21.25
CA VAL A 47 -3.24 -11.13 19.88
C VAL A 47 -2.03 -11.87 19.32
N GLU A 48 -2.17 -13.18 19.12
CA GLU A 48 -1.10 -14.02 18.59
C GLU A 48 -0.61 -13.56 17.22
N THR A 49 0.70 -13.68 16.98
CA THR A 49 1.41 -13.28 15.75
C THR A 49 0.77 -13.79 14.44
N PRO A 50 0.16 -14.99 14.35
CA PRO A 50 -0.52 -15.43 13.14
C PRO A 50 -1.73 -14.56 12.74
N ARG A 51 -2.44 -13.95 13.70
CA ARG A 51 -3.56 -13.03 13.40
C ARG A 51 -3.09 -11.71 12.77
N TRP A 52 -1.81 -11.40 12.92
CA TRP A 52 -1.13 -10.28 12.27
C TRP A 52 -0.56 -10.61 10.90
N GLY A 53 -0.50 -11.91 10.56
CA GLY A 53 0.07 -12.36 9.29
C GLY A 53 -0.56 -11.63 8.11
N GLY A 54 -1.88 -11.41 8.14
CA GLY A 54 -2.59 -10.66 7.10
C GLY A 54 -2.05 -9.24 6.90
N LEU A 55 -1.85 -8.48 7.99
CA LEU A 55 -1.34 -7.10 7.91
C LEU A 55 0.07 -7.06 7.31
N LEU A 56 0.97 -7.91 7.80
CA LEU A 56 2.35 -7.97 7.32
C LEU A 56 2.43 -8.44 5.86
N VAL A 57 1.61 -9.42 5.48
CA VAL A 57 1.52 -9.91 4.09
C VAL A 57 0.98 -8.82 3.18
N THR A 58 -0.11 -8.14 3.53
CA THR A 58 -0.66 -7.04 2.73
C THR A 58 0.33 -5.91 2.60
N LEU A 59 1.00 -5.49 3.68
CA LEU A 59 1.95 -4.39 3.64
C LEU A 59 3.18 -4.72 2.79
N SER A 60 3.72 -5.93 2.96
CA SER A 60 4.87 -6.41 2.18
C SER A 60 4.54 -6.55 0.70
N LEU A 61 3.39 -7.19 0.38
CA LEU A 61 2.94 -7.37 -0.99
C LEU A 61 2.64 -6.03 -1.66
N SER A 62 2.01 -5.10 -0.94
CA SER A 62 1.73 -3.75 -1.46
C SER A 62 3.01 -2.97 -1.70
N PHE A 63 3.97 -3.03 -0.76
CA PHE A 63 5.26 -2.34 -0.91
C PHE A 63 6.04 -2.85 -2.11
N VAL A 64 6.22 -4.17 -2.23
CA VAL A 64 6.91 -4.79 -3.38
C VAL A 64 6.14 -4.52 -4.68
N GLY A 65 4.81 -4.65 -4.65
CA GLY A 65 3.94 -4.40 -5.80
C GLY A 65 4.08 -2.97 -6.33
N ILE A 66 4.06 -1.97 -5.45
CA ILE A 66 4.25 -0.55 -5.83
C ILE A 66 5.69 -0.31 -6.29
N ALA A 67 6.69 -0.82 -5.57
CA ALA A 67 8.10 -0.62 -5.88
C ALA A 67 8.50 -1.19 -7.25
N VAL A 68 7.88 -2.29 -7.69
CA VAL A 68 8.12 -2.90 -9.01
C VAL A 68 7.20 -2.33 -10.09
N SER A 69 5.93 -2.08 -9.79
CA SER A 69 4.97 -1.57 -10.80
C SER A 69 5.27 -0.13 -11.23
N LEU A 70 5.78 0.70 -10.33
CA LEU A 70 6.08 2.09 -10.61
C LEU A 70 7.19 2.26 -11.67
N PRO A 71 8.41 1.66 -11.53
CA PRO A 71 9.43 1.75 -12.57
C PRO A 71 8.98 1.10 -13.88
N MET A 72 8.30 -0.06 -13.81
CA MET A 72 7.78 -0.72 -15.01
C MET A 72 6.75 0.15 -15.74
N GLY A 73 5.86 0.81 -14.99
CA GLY A 73 4.88 1.76 -15.51
C GLY A 73 5.53 2.98 -16.16
N ILE A 74 6.63 3.49 -15.59
CA ILE A 74 7.40 4.59 -16.18
C ILE A 74 8.00 4.16 -17.53
N VAL A 75 8.63 2.98 -17.60
CA VAL A 75 9.22 2.46 -18.84
C VAL A 75 8.16 2.34 -19.95
N LEU A 76 6.99 1.78 -19.63
CA LEU A 76 5.89 1.65 -20.58
C LEU A 76 5.31 3.02 -21.00
N ALA A 77 5.22 3.97 -20.07
CA ALA A 77 4.76 5.32 -20.35
C ALA A 77 5.72 6.07 -21.30
N LEU A 78 7.03 5.88 -21.14
CA LEU A 78 8.05 6.39 -22.06
C LEU A 78 7.98 5.71 -23.42
N GLY A 79 7.78 4.39 -23.46
CA GLY A 79 7.59 3.62 -24.69
C GLY A 79 6.42 4.11 -25.54
N ARG A 80 5.30 4.49 -24.89
CA ARG A 80 4.14 5.11 -25.57
C ARG A 80 4.45 6.46 -26.24
N ARG A 81 5.46 7.20 -25.75
CA ARG A 81 5.92 8.48 -26.32
C ARG A 81 7.02 8.31 -27.38
N SER A 82 7.47 7.08 -27.65
CA SER A 82 8.50 6.80 -28.65
C SER A 82 8.03 7.10 -30.07
N LYS A 83 8.97 7.51 -30.93
CA LYS A 83 8.74 7.73 -32.37
C LYS A 83 8.64 6.41 -33.16
N MET A 84 9.12 5.30 -32.60
CA MET A 84 9.04 3.98 -33.23
C MET A 84 7.63 3.39 -33.13
N PRO A 85 6.93 3.15 -34.26
CA PRO A 85 5.51 2.78 -34.26
C PRO A 85 5.25 1.41 -33.61
N ILE A 86 6.17 0.44 -33.76
CA ILE A 86 6.03 -0.92 -33.21
C ILE A 86 6.04 -0.90 -31.68
N VAL A 87 7.04 -0.25 -31.07
CA VAL A 87 7.17 -0.16 -29.61
C VAL A 87 6.02 0.63 -29.00
N LYS A 88 5.62 1.72 -29.65
CA LYS A 88 4.46 2.52 -29.24
C LYS A 88 3.18 1.67 -29.22
N TRP A 89 2.92 0.90 -30.28
CA TRP A 89 1.75 0.03 -30.35
C TRP A 89 1.75 -1.03 -29.24
N LEU A 90 2.87 -1.70 -29.01
CA LEU A 90 2.99 -2.72 -27.97
C LEU A 90 2.73 -2.14 -26.57
N CYS A 91 3.32 -0.98 -26.26
CA CYS A 91 3.08 -0.29 -24.99
C CYS A 91 1.61 0.16 -24.83
N VAL A 92 0.99 0.68 -25.89
CA VAL A 92 -0.42 1.11 -25.84
C VAL A 92 -1.35 -0.08 -25.62
N VAL A 93 -1.18 -1.16 -26.38
CA VAL A 93 -1.99 -2.37 -26.22
C VAL A 93 -1.86 -2.93 -24.81
N PHE A 94 -0.63 -3.09 -24.30
CA PHE A 94 -0.43 -3.59 -22.94
C PHE A 94 -1.12 -2.70 -21.89
N ILE A 95 -0.94 -1.37 -21.96
CA ILE A 95 -1.55 -0.44 -21.00
C ILE A 95 -3.08 -0.48 -21.07
N GLU A 96 -3.66 -0.44 -22.26
CA GLU A 96 -5.11 -0.41 -22.44
C GLU A 96 -5.74 -1.77 -22.07
N THR A 97 -5.10 -2.90 -22.37
CA THR A 97 -5.55 -4.22 -21.91
C THR A 97 -5.56 -4.32 -20.40
N VAL A 98 -4.46 -3.97 -19.72
CA VAL A 98 -4.39 -4.03 -18.25
C VAL A 98 -5.41 -3.10 -17.60
N ARG A 99 -5.65 -1.92 -18.16
CA ARG A 99 -6.67 -0.97 -17.68
C ARG A 99 -8.10 -1.41 -17.98
N GLY A 100 -8.30 -2.21 -19.02
CA GLY A 100 -9.60 -2.77 -19.40
C GLY A 100 -10.00 -3.98 -18.55
N ILE A 101 -9.05 -4.64 -17.88
CA ILE A 101 -9.32 -5.78 -17.01
C ILE A 101 -9.86 -5.29 -15.65
N PRO A 102 -11.06 -5.72 -15.21
CA PRO A 102 -11.57 -5.39 -13.89
C PRO A 102 -10.69 -6.00 -12.80
N LEU A 103 -10.24 -5.19 -11.84
CA LEU A 103 -9.35 -5.66 -10.76
C LEU A 103 -9.98 -6.81 -9.96
N ILE A 104 -11.30 -6.82 -9.79
CA ILE A 104 -12.04 -7.90 -9.13
C ILE A 104 -11.85 -9.27 -9.82
N THR A 105 -11.70 -9.29 -11.15
CA THR A 105 -11.49 -10.55 -11.90
C THR A 105 -10.11 -11.14 -11.60
N VAL A 106 -9.09 -10.28 -11.49
CA VAL A 106 -7.73 -10.67 -11.12
C VAL A 106 -7.67 -11.15 -9.68
N LEU A 107 -8.34 -10.43 -8.77
CA LEU A 107 -8.44 -10.84 -7.36
C LEU A 107 -9.12 -12.20 -7.22
N PHE A 108 -10.21 -12.44 -7.95
CA PHE A 108 -10.93 -13.71 -7.92
C PHE A 108 -10.10 -14.86 -8.51
N PHE A 109 -9.42 -14.61 -9.63
CA PHE A 109 -8.48 -15.57 -10.20
C PHE A 109 -7.37 -15.93 -9.18
N ALA A 110 -6.77 -14.93 -8.54
CA ALA A 110 -5.74 -15.14 -7.53
C ALA A 110 -6.26 -15.85 -6.28
N SER A 111 -7.49 -15.59 -5.82
CA SER A 111 -8.04 -16.23 -4.63
C SER A 111 -8.53 -17.65 -4.86
N VAL A 112 -9.05 -17.95 -6.05
CA VAL A 112 -9.66 -19.26 -6.35
C VAL A 112 -8.71 -20.21 -7.07
N MET A 113 -7.89 -19.72 -8.01
CA MET A 113 -7.03 -20.58 -8.81
C MET A 113 -5.67 -20.83 -8.16
N LEU A 114 -5.07 -19.83 -7.50
CA LEU A 114 -3.76 -19.99 -6.85
C LEU A 114 -3.70 -21.13 -5.81
N PRO A 115 -4.74 -21.36 -4.97
CA PRO A 115 -4.75 -22.50 -4.05
C PRO A 115 -4.86 -23.87 -4.72
N LEU A 116 -5.29 -23.95 -5.99
CA LEU A 116 -5.36 -25.22 -6.73
C LEU A 116 -4.00 -25.65 -7.27
N PHE A 117 -3.04 -24.72 -7.38
CA PHE A 117 -1.69 -24.97 -7.86
C PHE A 117 -0.67 -25.15 -6.72
N LEU A 118 -1.07 -24.92 -5.47
CA LEU A 118 -0.29 -25.12 -4.25
C LEU A 118 -0.76 -26.39 -3.53
#